data_AF-A0A9Q9ZX28-F1
#
_entry.id   AF-A0A9Q9ZX28-F1
#
_cell.length_a   1.000
_cell.length_b   1.000
_cell.length_c   1.000
_cell.angle_alpha   90.00
_cell.angle_beta   90.00
_cell.angle_gamma   90.00
#
_symmetry.space_group_name_H-M   'P 1'
#
loop_
_entity.id
_entity.type
_entity.pdbx_description
1 polymer ?
#
loop_
_entity_poly.entity_id
_entity_poly.type
_entity_poly.pdbx_seq_one_letter_code
_entity_poly.pdbx_strand_id
1 'polypeptide(L)'
;MREMRDREEWERQKQEERQKEDEEWRTKEKQISDEQIQRLKNEIEGMIKENKRTKEKQEQVEDLETRLKEERNIKEDQQKTFEEILKLLEEQHEDELKRRQVEWREEYEREKEEMKKKICSETDDSKQASAYRKLETEYSKWSWKLRRAMMETENKLHNQIENETIHEIEETDLQGELKKTSEEVKKSMSEFFEKDKDKDILIQWKITFEIKMKDVEGNIVRETKRKLNEILQQRDLKRMIDVQRTHHENTYFEKSKELALKCKNKAIDKETLRKEFDVFWEQWMKKIISDTPPIRDIDIMRDVREILSNVYKSPLVDHKKERRDLFCVPTYSEYVWLKRVSGLKGMITNVYKSAVEKFGYSLSKEDENQITSLITNVDQQTETMIQSFNISKMGYNINFIQQLTGYIKRIVTEHEEEPVKYVFKDEFFMDLVYSIFKRANKKITDQHRLFMEANDPVIYVEKKREEYYSIFQKYCNGATSATIFGEIICQNLKEPIEQSVYKKTARDLTDEMRSNCESLNGNRSNLEKHILKSLAEEDAFGM
;
A
#
# COMPACT_ATOMS: atom_id res chain seq x y z
N MET A 1 121.76 -37.37 30.49
CA MET A 1 120.59 -38.14 30.99
C MET A 1 119.58 -37.27 31.76
N ARG A 2 119.96 -36.21 32.49
CA ARG A 2 119.00 -35.33 33.20
C ARG A 2 118.42 -34.23 32.29
N GLU A 3 119.27 -33.53 31.54
CA GLU A 3 118.86 -32.47 30.58
C GLU A 3 117.95 -32.94 29.43
N MET A 4 118.04 -34.21 29.00
CA MET A 4 117.16 -34.76 27.96
C MET A 4 115.73 -34.97 28.48
N ARG A 5 115.58 -35.38 29.74
CA ARG A 5 114.26 -35.56 30.38
C ARG A 5 113.58 -34.22 30.66
N ASP A 6 114.34 -33.23 31.09
CA ASP A 6 113.81 -31.89 31.38
C ASP A 6 113.32 -31.20 30.09
N ARG A 7 113.97 -31.45 28.94
CA ARG A 7 113.54 -30.93 27.63
C ARG A 7 112.31 -31.65 27.09
N GLU A 8 112.23 -32.98 27.25
CA GLU A 8 111.04 -33.76 26.89
C GLU A 8 109.82 -33.38 27.75
N GLU A 9 110.02 -33.07 29.03
CA GLU A 9 108.97 -32.64 29.95
C GLU A 9 108.47 -31.22 29.64
N TRP A 10 109.38 -30.32 29.27
CA TRP A 10 109.04 -28.98 28.80
C TRP A 10 108.26 -28.98 27.48
N GLU A 11 108.67 -29.80 26.51
CA GLU A 11 107.92 -30.01 25.26
C GLU A 11 106.51 -30.56 25.53
N ARG A 12 106.38 -31.51 26.47
CA ARG A 12 105.09 -32.11 26.87
C ARG A 12 104.16 -31.07 27.49
N GLN A 13 104.66 -30.26 28.44
CA GLN A 13 103.86 -29.19 29.05
C GLN A 13 103.41 -28.16 28.02
N LYS A 14 104.29 -27.77 27.10
CA LYS A 14 103.96 -26.80 26.04
C LYS A 14 102.96 -27.37 25.03
N GLN A 15 102.95 -28.68 24.82
CA GLN A 15 101.94 -29.37 24.02
C GLN A 15 100.58 -29.40 24.73
N GLU A 16 100.56 -29.68 26.04
CA GLU A 16 99.34 -29.68 26.86
C GLU A 16 98.73 -28.28 27.00
N GLU A 17 99.55 -27.22 27.15
CA GLU A 17 99.08 -25.84 27.16
C GLU A 17 98.43 -25.44 25.83
N ARG A 18 99.06 -25.77 24.70
CA ARG A 18 98.46 -25.53 23.38
C ARG A 18 97.16 -26.30 23.17
N GLN A 19 97.08 -27.54 23.66
CA GLN A 19 95.84 -28.32 23.59
C GLN A 19 94.73 -27.70 24.45
N LYS A 20 95.05 -27.20 25.65
CA LYS A 20 94.10 -26.48 26.50
C LYS A 20 93.61 -25.18 25.86
N GLU A 21 94.51 -24.39 25.28
CA GLU A 21 94.13 -23.14 24.59
C GLU A 21 93.23 -23.42 23.37
N ASP A 22 93.54 -24.45 22.58
CA ASP A 22 92.71 -24.89 21.45
C ASP A 22 91.34 -25.42 21.90
N GLU A 23 91.28 -26.15 23.01
CA GLU A 23 90.01 -26.59 23.61
C GLU A 23 89.19 -25.41 24.10
N GLU A 24 89.83 -24.47 24.81
CA GLU A 24 89.16 -23.29 25.35
C GLU A 24 88.60 -22.41 24.22
N TRP A 25 89.38 -22.22 23.16
CA TRP A 25 88.96 -21.51 21.94
C TRP A 25 87.77 -22.20 21.27
N ARG A 26 87.82 -23.54 21.10
CA ARG A 26 86.70 -24.32 20.54
C ARG A 26 85.44 -24.24 21.39
N THR A 27 85.56 -24.24 22.72
CA THR A 27 84.40 -24.04 23.60
C THR A 27 83.79 -22.66 23.45
N LYS A 28 84.61 -21.60 23.38
CA LYS A 28 84.12 -20.21 23.20
C LYS A 28 83.42 -20.04 21.86
N GLU A 29 84.00 -20.57 20.78
CA GLU A 29 83.39 -20.51 19.44
C GLU A 29 82.05 -21.26 19.39
N LYS A 30 81.98 -22.43 20.01
CA LYS A 30 80.73 -23.20 20.13
C LYS A 30 79.67 -22.44 20.93
N GLN A 31 80.07 -21.80 22.03
CA GLN A 31 79.16 -21.02 22.88
C GLN A 31 78.58 -19.80 22.14
N ILE A 32 79.40 -19.09 21.35
CA ILE A 32 78.96 -17.99 20.50
C ILE A 32 77.99 -18.48 19.42
N SER A 33 78.28 -19.63 18.80
CA SER A 33 77.40 -20.24 17.80
C SER A 33 76.04 -20.64 18.38
N ASP A 34 76.04 -21.26 19.56
CA ASP A 34 74.81 -21.67 20.27
C ASP A 34 73.95 -20.45 20.67
N GLU A 35 74.58 -19.36 21.12
CA GLU A 35 73.86 -18.11 21.42
C GLU A 35 73.23 -17.47 20.18
N GLN A 36 73.93 -17.49 19.03
CA GLN A 36 73.38 -16.99 17.77
C GLN A 36 72.21 -17.84 17.28
N ILE A 37 72.32 -19.16 17.37
CA ILE A 37 71.24 -20.10 17.03
C ILE A 37 70.02 -19.85 17.92
N GLN A 38 70.22 -19.62 19.22
CA GLN A 38 69.10 -19.36 20.14
C GLN A 38 68.39 -18.03 19.84
N ARG A 39 69.13 -16.98 19.47
CA ARG A 39 68.51 -15.69 19.05
C ARG A 39 67.66 -15.87 17.79
N LEU A 40 68.20 -16.53 16.77
CA LEU A 40 67.47 -16.79 15.51
C LEU A 40 66.22 -17.64 15.75
N LYS A 41 66.27 -18.62 16.65
CA LYS A 41 65.10 -19.40 17.05
C LYS A 41 63.98 -18.53 17.63
N ASN A 42 64.32 -17.65 18.57
CA ASN A 42 63.34 -16.77 19.21
C ASN A 42 62.72 -15.79 18.20
N GLU A 43 63.50 -15.29 17.25
CA GLU A 43 63.04 -14.37 16.21
C GLU A 43 62.08 -15.05 15.22
N ILE A 44 62.40 -16.28 14.79
CA ILE A 44 61.52 -17.10 13.95
C ILE A 44 60.22 -17.43 14.67
N GLU A 45 60.27 -17.78 15.95
CA GLU A 45 59.07 -18.09 16.75
C GLU A 45 58.17 -16.86 16.91
N GLY A 46 58.77 -15.67 17.09
CA GLY A 46 58.06 -14.39 17.05
C GLY A 46 57.35 -14.15 15.72
N MET A 47 58.05 -14.33 14.60
CA MET A 47 57.48 -14.18 13.25
C MET A 47 56.33 -15.17 12.99
N ILE A 48 56.45 -16.44 13.42
CA ILE A 48 55.38 -17.43 13.25
C ILE A 48 54.11 -17.02 14.00
N LYS A 49 54.27 -16.48 15.22
CA LYS A 49 53.15 -16.05 16.06
C LYS A 49 52.45 -14.82 15.48
N GLU A 50 53.22 -13.88 14.93
CA GLU A 50 52.71 -12.72 14.19
C GLU A 50 51.92 -13.17 12.95
N ASN A 51 52.48 -14.09 12.16
CA ASN A 51 51.89 -14.58 10.92
C ASN A 51 50.58 -15.35 11.16
N LYS A 52 50.50 -16.08 12.27
CA LYS A 52 49.27 -16.76 12.69
C LYS A 52 48.16 -15.76 13.04
N ARG A 53 48.50 -14.66 13.73
CA ARG A 53 47.57 -13.57 14.05
C ARG A 53 47.08 -12.83 12.81
N THR A 54 47.94 -12.55 11.85
CA THR A 54 47.51 -11.93 10.58
C THR A 54 46.59 -12.85 9.80
N LYS A 55 46.87 -14.15 9.74
CA LYS A 55 46.00 -15.13 9.07
C LYS A 55 44.61 -15.19 9.72
N GLU A 56 44.52 -15.24 11.04
CA GLU A 56 43.24 -15.21 11.77
C GLU A 56 42.45 -13.91 11.52
N LYS A 57 43.13 -12.76 11.43
CA LYS A 57 42.47 -11.48 11.07
C LYS A 57 41.95 -11.48 9.64
N GLN A 58 42.70 -12.08 8.72
CA GLN A 58 42.34 -12.13 7.30
C GLN A 58 41.10 -13.01 7.08
N GLU A 59 41.00 -14.12 7.79
CA GLU A 59 39.83 -15.02 7.80
C GLU A 59 38.59 -14.33 8.40
N GLN A 60 38.76 -13.51 9.46
CA GLN A 60 37.67 -12.69 10.01
C GLN A 60 37.19 -11.59 9.04
N VAL A 61 38.11 -11.03 8.24
CA VAL A 61 37.75 -10.03 7.22
C VAL A 61 36.96 -10.67 6.09
N GLU A 62 37.35 -11.86 5.62
CA GLU A 62 36.60 -12.61 4.59
C GLU A 62 35.18 -12.99 5.07
N ASP A 63 35.01 -13.42 6.33
CA ASP A 63 33.68 -13.68 6.91
C ASP A 63 32.81 -12.41 6.95
N LEU A 64 33.39 -11.27 7.37
CA LEU A 64 32.69 -10.00 7.40
C LEU A 64 32.32 -9.49 5.99
N GLU A 65 33.19 -9.66 5.00
CA GLU A 65 32.92 -9.32 3.60
C GLU A 65 31.78 -10.16 3.02
N THR A 66 31.75 -11.46 3.36
CA THR A 66 30.70 -12.38 2.91
C THR A 66 29.34 -11.99 3.51
N ARG A 67 29.30 -11.70 4.82
CA ARG A 67 28.09 -11.24 5.51
C ARG A 67 27.59 -9.89 5.02
N LEU A 68 28.51 -8.95 4.74
CA LEU A 68 28.17 -7.65 4.15
C LEU A 68 27.57 -7.81 2.74
N LYS A 69 28.05 -8.78 1.97
CA LYS A 69 27.51 -9.08 0.63
C LYS A 69 26.10 -9.68 0.69
N GLU A 70 25.85 -10.57 1.66
CA GLU A 70 24.51 -11.12 1.90
C GLU A 70 23.53 -10.05 2.40
N GLU A 71 23.93 -9.20 3.35
CA GLU A 71 23.09 -8.08 3.81
C GLU A 71 22.78 -7.10 2.69
N ARG A 72 23.75 -6.82 1.80
CA ARG A 72 23.55 -5.97 0.62
C ARG A 72 22.53 -6.56 -0.34
N ASN A 73 22.60 -7.86 -0.61
CA ASN A 73 21.62 -8.53 -1.47
C ASN A 73 20.21 -8.53 -0.85
N ILE A 74 20.09 -8.78 0.46
CA ILE A 74 18.80 -8.78 1.16
C ILE A 74 18.16 -7.38 1.10
N LYS A 75 18.96 -6.32 1.28
CA LYS A 75 18.45 -4.96 1.22
C LYS A 75 18.17 -4.51 -0.22
N GLU A 76 18.94 -4.95 -1.21
CA GLU A 76 18.66 -4.67 -2.62
C GLU A 76 17.31 -5.29 -3.02
N ASP A 77 17.01 -6.49 -2.54
CA ASP A 77 15.71 -7.14 -2.71
C ASP A 77 14.61 -6.39 -1.97
N GLN A 78 14.82 -5.95 -0.72
CA GLN A 78 13.86 -5.12 0.00
C GLN A 78 13.60 -3.78 -0.69
N GLN A 79 14.63 -3.17 -1.26
CA GLN A 79 14.53 -1.89 -1.92
C GLN A 79 13.89 -2.01 -3.31
N LYS A 80 14.19 -3.06 -4.07
CA LYS A 80 13.39 -3.45 -5.24
C LYS A 80 11.92 -3.65 -4.87
N THR A 81 11.65 -4.33 -3.77
CA THR A 81 10.28 -4.54 -3.26
C THR A 81 9.61 -3.21 -2.92
N PHE A 82 10.31 -2.27 -2.27
CA PHE A 82 9.79 -0.94 -1.96
C PHE A 82 9.56 -0.08 -3.21
N GLU A 83 10.46 -0.14 -4.19
CA GLU A 83 10.30 0.57 -5.46
C GLU A 83 9.18 -0.01 -6.31
N GLU A 84 9.00 -1.33 -6.32
CA GLU A 84 7.84 -1.99 -6.90
C GLU A 84 6.55 -1.59 -6.18
N ILE A 85 6.55 -1.50 -4.85
CA ILE A 85 5.41 -1.01 -4.06
C ILE A 85 5.10 0.46 -4.37
N LEU A 86 6.11 1.34 -4.44
CA LEU A 86 5.94 2.75 -4.80
C LEU A 86 5.41 2.91 -6.23
N LYS A 87 5.96 2.15 -7.18
CA LYS A 87 5.50 2.14 -8.56
C LYS A 87 4.09 1.57 -8.68
N LEU A 88 3.76 0.52 -7.94
CA LEU A 88 2.40 0.00 -7.81
C LEU A 88 1.47 1.02 -7.17
N LEU A 89 1.92 1.83 -6.21
CA LEU A 89 1.11 2.90 -5.59
C LEU A 89 0.89 4.07 -6.55
N GLU A 90 1.91 4.46 -7.32
CA GLU A 90 1.80 5.49 -8.36
C GLU A 90 0.92 5.00 -9.52
N GLU A 91 1.12 3.78 -10.01
CA GLU A 91 0.24 3.14 -10.99
C GLU A 91 -1.17 2.94 -10.42
N GLN A 92 -1.33 2.57 -9.16
CA GLN A 92 -2.65 2.48 -8.53
C GLN A 92 -3.33 3.85 -8.44
N HIS A 93 -2.59 4.91 -8.11
CA HIS A 93 -3.13 6.27 -8.06
C HIS A 93 -3.49 6.77 -9.46
N GLU A 94 -2.66 6.48 -10.47
CA GLU A 94 -2.92 6.85 -11.86
C GLU A 94 -4.07 6.01 -12.47
N ASP A 95 -4.14 4.72 -12.14
CA ASP A 95 -5.24 3.83 -12.49
C ASP A 95 -6.50 4.16 -11.71
N GLU A 96 -6.40 4.69 -10.49
CA GLU A 96 -7.54 5.24 -9.76
C GLU A 96 -8.01 6.54 -10.41
N LEU A 97 -7.11 7.43 -10.86
CA LEU A 97 -7.46 8.60 -11.66
C LEU A 97 -8.11 8.22 -13.00
N LYS A 98 -7.57 7.20 -13.70
CA LYS A 98 -8.13 6.69 -14.96
C LYS A 98 -9.46 5.98 -14.72
N ARG A 99 -9.58 5.16 -13.68
CA ARG A 99 -10.84 4.51 -13.27
C ARG A 99 -11.88 5.54 -12.89
N ARG A 100 -11.52 6.57 -12.13
CA ARG A 100 -12.39 7.72 -11.85
C ARG A 100 -12.85 8.34 -13.17
N GLN A 101 -11.94 8.67 -14.09
CA GLN A 101 -12.33 9.20 -15.41
C GLN A 101 -13.27 8.28 -16.20
N VAL A 102 -13.13 6.95 -16.05
CA VAL A 102 -14.03 5.96 -16.68
C VAL A 102 -15.36 5.87 -15.94
N GLU A 103 -15.40 5.79 -14.61
CA GLU A 103 -16.62 5.78 -13.80
C GLU A 103 -17.47 7.02 -14.05
N TRP A 104 -16.86 8.20 -14.07
CA TRP A 104 -17.54 9.45 -14.41
C TRP A 104 -18.02 9.47 -15.87
N ARG A 105 -17.31 8.80 -16.80
CA ARG A 105 -17.74 8.63 -18.19
C ARG A 105 -18.89 7.62 -18.33
N GLU A 106 -18.88 6.56 -17.54
CA GLU A 106 -19.95 5.55 -17.52
C GLU A 106 -21.21 6.10 -16.86
N GLU A 107 -21.08 6.85 -15.76
CA GLU A 107 -22.19 7.57 -15.14
C GLU A 107 -22.76 8.63 -16.11
N TYR A 108 -21.87 9.32 -16.82
CA TYR A 108 -22.25 10.23 -17.91
C TYR A 108 -23.03 9.53 -19.04
N GLU A 109 -22.61 8.34 -19.49
CA GLU A 109 -23.34 7.58 -20.52
C GLU A 109 -24.63 6.94 -19.97
N ARG A 110 -24.70 6.59 -18.68
CA ARG A 110 -25.93 6.11 -18.02
C ARG A 110 -26.98 7.19 -17.93
N GLU A 111 -26.64 8.38 -17.41
CA GLU A 111 -27.56 9.52 -17.33
C GLU A 111 -28.12 9.89 -18.72
N LYS A 112 -27.27 9.82 -19.74
CA LYS A 112 -27.62 10.03 -21.15
C LYS A 112 -28.58 8.96 -21.68
N GLU A 113 -28.30 7.66 -21.51
CA GLU A 113 -29.22 6.62 -21.95
C GLU A 113 -30.55 6.59 -21.16
N GLU A 114 -30.54 6.97 -19.88
CA GLU A 114 -31.77 7.17 -19.09
C GLU A 114 -32.63 8.31 -19.65
N MET A 115 -32.00 9.44 -19.99
CA MET A 115 -32.68 10.56 -20.63
C MET A 115 -33.23 10.20 -22.02
N LYS A 116 -32.48 9.43 -22.81
CA LYS A 116 -32.89 8.94 -24.12
C LYS A 116 -34.10 8.00 -24.06
N LYS A 117 -34.23 7.17 -23.00
CA LYS A 117 -35.42 6.32 -22.77
C LYS A 117 -36.69 7.15 -22.49
N LYS A 118 -36.60 8.25 -21.71
CA LYS A 118 -37.74 9.16 -21.45
C LYS A 118 -38.30 9.82 -22.72
N ILE A 119 -37.44 10.10 -23.71
CA ILE A 119 -37.85 10.67 -25.02
C ILE A 119 -38.81 9.74 -25.78
N CYS A 120 -38.52 8.43 -25.77
CA CYS A 120 -39.33 7.44 -26.50
C CYS A 120 -40.71 7.22 -25.90
N SER A 121 -40.96 7.61 -24.64
CA SER A 121 -42.26 7.48 -23.98
C SER A 121 -43.12 8.76 -24.01
N GLU A 122 -42.53 9.93 -24.25
CA GLU A 122 -43.21 11.24 -24.10
C GLU A 122 -43.36 12.08 -25.37
N THR A 123 -42.66 11.78 -26.48
CA THR A 123 -42.63 12.67 -27.66
C THR A 123 -42.92 11.97 -28.98
N ASP A 124 -44.16 12.10 -29.50
CA ASP A 124 -44.58 11.58 -30.81
C ASP A 124 -44.16 12.48 -32.01
N ASP A 125 -43.64 13.70 -31.75
CA ASP A 125 -43.24 14.65 -32.80
C ASP A 125 -41.72 14.73 -32.99
N SER A 126 -41.24 14.40 -34.20
CA SER A 126 -39.82 14.41 -34.63
C SER A 126 -39.07 15.72 -34.27
N LYS A 127 -39.77 16.86 -34.23
CA LYS A 127 -39.20 18.16 -33.83
C LYS A 127 -38.93 18.26 -32.31
N GLN A 128 -39.82 17.75 -31.47
CA GLN A 128 -39.63 17.76 -30.01
C GLN A 128 -38.48 16.82 -29.61
N ALA A 129 -38.41 15.65 -30.22
CA ALA A 129 -37.31 14.70 -30.00
C ALA A 129 -35.94 15.31 -30.38
N SER A 130 -35.87 16.08 -31.48
CA SER A 130 -34.64 16.78 -31.88
C SER A 130 -34.26 17.91 -30.91
N ALA A 131 -35.23 18.71 -30.45
CA ALA A 131 -34.98 19.79 -29.48
C ALA A 131 -34.47 19.23 -28.14
N TYR A 132 -35.08 18.15 -27.65
CA TYR A 132 -34.67 17.51 -26.41
C TYR A 132 -33.26 16.90 -26.48
N ARG A 133 -32.90 16.23 -27.60
CA ARG A 133 -31.52 15.71 -27.80
C ARG A 133 -30.44 16.81 -27.74
N LYS A 134 -30.76 18.02 -28.22
CA LYS A 134 -29.85 19.17 -28.10
C LYS A 134 -29.72 19.61 -26.64
N LEU A 135 -30.84 19.70 -25.92
CA LEU A 135 -30.86 20.03 -24.49
C LEU A 135 -30.04 19.02 -23.66
N GLU A 136 -30.19 17.73 -23.95
CA GLU A 136 -29.39 16.67 -23.33
C GLU A 136 -27.89 16.87 -23.58
N THR A 137 -27.50 17.19 -24.82
CA THR A 137 -26.09 17.43 -25.18
C THR A 137 -25.50 18.62 -24.42
N GLU A 138 -26.25 19.70 -24.26
CA GLU A 138 -25.80 20.88 -23.51
C GLU A 138 -25.78 20.61 -22.00
N TYR A 139 -26.78 19.92 -21.46
CA TYR A 139 -26.80 19.48 -20.07
C TYR A 139 -25.58 18.60 -19.73
N SER A 140 -25.25 17.65 -20.60
CA SER A 140 -24.04 16.83 -20.50
C SER A 140 -22.77 17.68 -20.41
N LYS A 141 -22.64 18.75 -21.20
CA LYS A 141 -21.50 19.68 -21.13
C LYS A 141 -21.47 20.46 -19.81
N TRP A 142 -22.63 20.92 -19.33
CA TRP A 142 -22.74 21.66 -18.07
C TRP A 142 -22.39 20.78 -16.86
N SER A 143 -22.97 19.58 -16.77
CA SER A 143 -22.66 18.58 -15.75
C SER A 143 -21.17 18.25 -15.76
N TRP A 144 -20.60 17.96 -16.93
CA TRP A 144 -19.17 17.69 -17.08
C TRP A 144 -18.29 18.85 -16.59
N LYS A 145 -18.66 20.10 -16.88
CA LYS A 145 -17.91 21.28 -16.46
C LYS A 145 -17.88 21.44 -14.94
N LEU A 146 -19.00 21.20 -14.25
CA LEU A 146 -19.05 21.20 -12.78
C LEU A 146 -18.21 20.07 -12.19
N ARG A 147 -18.36 18.85 -12.72
CA ARG A 147 -17.64 17.65 -12.24
C ARG A 147 -16.12 17.83 -12.38
N ARG A 148 -15.66 18.40 -13.51
CA ARG A 148 -14.24 18.71 -13.72
C ARG A 148 -13.71 19.74 -12.72
N ALA A 149 -14.43 20.84 -12.52
CA ALA A 149 -14.00 21.88 -11.60
C ALA A 149 -13.88 21.34 -10.17
N MET A 150 -14.85 20.55 -9.70
CA MET A 150 -14.75 19.94 -8.37
C MET A 150 -13.58 18.95 -8.26
N MET A 151 -13.30 18.16 -9.31
CA MET A 151 -12.15 17.25 -9.32
C MET A 151 -10.82 17.99 -9.18
N GLU A 152 -10.66 19.14 -9.83
CA GLU A 152 -9.47 19.98 -9.69
C GLU A 152 -9.34 20.52 -8.25
N THR A 153 -10.45 20.94 -7.64
CA THR A 153 -10.51 21.35 -6.24
C THR A 153 -10.17 20.19 -5.28
N GLU A 154 -10.72 19.01 -5.50
CA GLU A 154 -10.43 17.79 -4.72
C GLU A 154 -8.93 17.48 -4.71
N ASN A 155 -8.28 17.48 -5.88
CA ASN A 155 -6.85 17.22 -6.00
C ASN A 155 -5.99 18.27 -5.28
N LYS A 156 -6.37 19.54 -5.37
CA LYS A 156 -5.69 20.63 -4.65
C LYS A 156 -5.81 20.46 -3.13
N LEU A 157 -7.02 20.15 -2.65
CA LEU A 157 -7.28 19.98 -1.22
C LEU A 157 -6.61 18.71 -0.67
N HIS A 158 -6.59 17.61 -1.43
CA HIS A 158 -5.84 16.39 -1.08
C HIS A 158 -4.38 16.73 -0.75
N ASN A 159 -3.69 17.43 -1.66
CA ASN A 159 -2.29 17.82 -1.45
C ASN A 159 -2.12 18.72 -0.21
N GLN A 160 -3.07 19.60 0.07
CA GLN A 160 -3.01 20.48 1.24
C GLN A 160 -3.27 19.73 2.56
N ILE A 161 -4.12 18.71 2.55
CA ILE A 161 -4.34 17.81 3.69
C ILE A 161 -3.06 17.03 4.00
N GLU A 162 -2.43 16.44 2.98
CA GLU A 162 -1.19 15.68 3.13
C GLU A 162 -0.04 16.54 3.64
N ASN A 163 0.05 17.80 3.19
CA ASN A 163 1.03 18.78 3.66
C ASN A 163 0.64 19.46 4.99
N GLU A 164 -0.34 18.91 5.72
CA GLU A 164 -0.80 19.40 7.04
C GLU A 164 -1.25 20.88 7.06
N THR A 165 -1.65 21.43 5.92
CA THR A 165 -2.10 22.83 5.82
C THR A 165 -3.56 22.99 6.21
N ILE A 166 -4.39 21.96 6.01
CA ILE A 166 -5.83 21.97 6.27
C ILE A 166 -6.20 20.80 7.19
N HIS A 167 -7.00 21.05 8.22
CA HIS A 167 -7.43 20.03 9.19
C HIS A 167 -8.94 19.77 9.21
N GLU A 168 -9.73 20.60 8.56
CA GLU A 168 -11.18 20.51 8.49
C GLU A 168 -11.66 21.02 7.14
N ILE A 169 -12.73 20.42 6.60
CA ILE A 169 -13.30 20.79 5.31
C ILE A 169 -14.80 20.95 5.45
N GLU A 170 -15.26 22.18 5.25
CA GLU A 170 -16.69 22.48 5.24
C GLU A 170 -17.29 22.38 3.84
N GLU A 171 -18.61 22.18 3.80
CA GLU A 171 -19.33 22.11 2.53
C GLU A 171 -19.40 23.49 1.86
N THR A 172 -19.49 24.54 2.67
CA THR A 172 -19.46 25.96 2.31
C THR A 172 -18.17 26.34 1.57
N ASP A 173 -17.03 25.79 1.97
CA ASP A 173 -15.74 26.03 1.31
C ASP A 173 -15.73 25.44 -0.11
N LEU A 174 -16.20 24.20 -0.25
CA LEU A 174 -16.32 23.52 -1.55
C LEU A 174 -17.33 24.21 -2.47
N GLN A 175 -18.46 24.68 -1.92
CA GLN A 175 -19.42 25.50 -2.66
C GLN A 175 -18.78 26.82 -3.11
N GLY A 176 -17.95 27.43 -2.26
CA GLY A 176 -17.18 28.63 -2.58
C GLY A 176 -16.24 28.43 -3.77
N GLU A 177 -15.47 27.34 -3.77
CA GLU A 177 -14.56 26.96 -4.86
C GLU A 177 -15.33 26.66 -6.16
N LEU A 178 -16.50 26.01 -6.08
CA LEU A 178 -17.32 25.67 -7.25
C LEU A 178 -18.13 26.86 -7.80
N LYS A 179 -18.38 27.88 -6.99
CA LYS A 179 -19.30 28.99 -7.27
C LYS A 179 -19.09 29.63 -8.63
N LYS A 180 -17.84 29.93 -8.98
CA LYS A 180 -17.51 30.57 -10.27
C LYS A 180 -17.98 29.71 -11.45
N THR A 181 -17.67 28.42 -11.42
CA THR A 181 -18.06 27.47 -12.46
C THR A 181 -19.59 27.27 -12.49
N SER A 182 -20.25 27.23 -11.33
CA SER A 182 -21.72 27.17 -11.23
C SER A 182 -22.38 28.40 -11.85
N GLU A 183 -21.88 29.60 -11.59
CA GLU A 183 -22.39 30.84 -12.20
C GLU A 183 -22.19 30.85 -13.73
N GLU A 184 -21.04 30.37 -14.21
CA GLU A 184 -20.77 30.23 -15.65
C GLU A 184 -21.72 29.23 -16.33
N VAL A 185 -21.96 28.08 -15.68
CA VAL A 185 -22.90 27.05 -16.16
C VAL A 185 -24.32 27.59 -16.18
N LYS A 186 -24.76 28.25 -15.10
CA LYS A 186 -26.08 28.87 -15.00
C LYS A 186 -26.31 29.91 -16.08
N LYS A 187 -25.30 30.74 -16.36
CA LYS A 187 -25.34 31.72 -17.46
C LYS A 187 -25.46 31.02 -18.81
N SER A 188 -24.61 30.02 -19.08
CA SER A 188 -24.67 29.25 -20.34
C SER A 188 -26.02 28.57 -20.54
N MET A 189 -26.62 28.07 -19.47
CA MET A 189 -27.94 27.44 -19.48
C MET A 189 -29.05 28.44 -19.80
N SER A 190 -29.08 29.59 -19.13
CA SER A 190 -30.04 30.66 -19.44
C SER A 190 -29.93 31.11 -20.89
N GLU A 191 -28.71 31.30 -21.40
CA GLU A 191 -28.49 31.70 -22.78
C GLU A 191 -28.99 30.65 -23.79
N PHE A 192 -28.83 29.36 -23.50
CA PHE A 192 -29.36 28.28 -24.33
C PHE A 192 -30.89 28.33 -24.41
N PHE A 193 -31.58 28.42 -23.27
CA PHE A 193 -33.04 28.47 -23.24
C PHE A 193 -33.63 29.75 -23.86
N GLU A 194 -32.89 30.86 -23.89
CA GLU A 194 -33.39 32.15 -24.43
C GLU A 194 -33.12 32.32 -25.94
N LYS A 195 -31.97 31.83 -26.43
CA LYS A 195 -31.47 32.11 -27.79
C LYS A 195 -31.66 30.97 -28.77
N ASP A 196 -31.99 29.76 -28.33
CA ASP A 196 -32.15 28.61 -29.23
C ASP A 196 -33.36 28.79 -30.17
N LYS A 197 -33.27 28.20 -31.36
CA LYS A 197 -34.33 28.25 -32.39
C LYS A 197 -35.60 27.50 -31.95
N ASP A 198 -35.44 26.49 -31.09
CA ASP A 198 -36.50 25.64 -30.56
C ASP A 198 -36.94 26.09 -29.13
N LYS A 199 -36.64 27.34 -28.73
CA LYS A 199 -36.88 27.87 -27.37
C LYS A 199 -38.31 27.67 -26.84
N ASP A 200 -39.32 27.79 -27.70
CA ASP A 200 -40.73 27.67 -27.32
C ASP A 200 -41.10 26.23 -26.97
N ILE A 201 -40.35 25.25 -27.50
CA ILE A 201 -40.46 23.82 -27.15
C ILE A 201 -39.63 23.54 -25.89
N LEU A 202 -38.41 24.11 -25.81
CA LEU A 202 -37.47 23.84 -24.72
C LEU A 202 -37.94 24.38 -23.36
N ILE A 203 -38.73 25.46 -23.35
CA ILE A 203 -39.15 26.14 -22.11
C ILE A 203 -39.87 25.20 -21.12
N GLN A 204 -40.55 24.16 -21.62
CA GLN A 204 -41.24 23.18 -20.77
C GLN A 204 -40.31 22.35 -19.88
N TRP A 205 -39.05 22.18 -20.29
CA TRP A 205 -38.04 21.41 -19.54
C TRP A 205 -37.10 22.30 -18.72
N LYS A 206 -37.18 23.63 -18.85
CA LYS A 206 -36.26 24.57 -18.19
C LYS A 206 -36.20 24.37 -16.68
N ILE A 207 -37.35 24.36 -16.01
CA ILE A 207 -37.42 24.21 -14.54
C ILE A 207 -36.86 22.85 -14.11
N THR A 208 -37.20 21.77 -14.83
CA THR A 208 -36.71 20.42 -14.53
C THR A 208 -35.19 20.34 -14.63
N PHE A 209 -34.59 20.93 -15.66
CA PHE A 209 -33.14 20.92 -15.84
C PHE A 209 -32.42 21.89 -14.88
N GLU A 210 -33.05 23.00 -14.48
CA GLU A 210 -32.54 23.86 -13.40
C GLU A 210 -32.48 23.12 -12.05
N ILE A 211 -33.49 22.31 -11.72
CA ILE A 211 -33.49 21.48 -10.52
C ILE A 211 -32.41 20.40 -10.61
N LYS A 212 -32.38 19.64 -11.72
CA LYS A 212 -31.35 18.62 -11.95
C LYS A 212 -29.94 19.17 -11.82
N MET A 213 -29.68 20.36 -12.36
CA MET A 213 -28.35 20.97 -12.25
C MET A 213 -27.97 21.31 -10.80
N LYS A 214 -28.92 21.78 -9.99
CA LYS A 214 -28.68 22.03 -8.56
C LYS A 214 -28.44 20.71 -7.80
N ASP A 215 -29.16 19.66 -8.15
CA ASP A 215 -28.97 18.34 -7.55
C ASP A 215 -27.59 17.78 -7.89
N VAL A 216 -27.16 17.89 -9.16
CA VAL A 216 -25.79 17.53 -9.59
C VAL A 216 -24.75 18.33 -8.80
N GLU A 217 -24.91 19.64 -8.67
CA GLU A 217 -24.00 20.50 -7.91
C GLU A 217 -23.89 20.07 -6.44
N GLY A 218 -25.04 19.89 -5.77
CA GLY A 218 -25.09 19.48 -4.37
C GLY A 218 -24.54 18.07 -4.13
N ASN A 219 -24.77 17.14 -5.06
CA ASN A 219 -24.25 15.78 -4.98
C ASN A 219 -22.73 15.76 -5.14
N ILE A 220 -22.19 16.48 -6.13
CA ILE A 220 -20.75 16.60 -6.36
C ILE A 220 -20.04 17.16 -5.12
N VAL A 221 -20.57 18.25 -4.55
CA VAL A 221 -19.99 18.87 -3.35
C VAL A 221 -19.98 17.91 -2.15
N ARG A 222 -21.12 17.25 -1.87
CA ARG A 222 -21.26 16.33 -0.74
C ARG A 222 -20.33 15.12 -0.87
N GLU A 223 -20.23 14.59 -2.08
CA GLU A 223 -19.38 13.45 -2.39
C GLU A 223 -17.90 13.79 -2.25
N THR A 224 -17.47 14.95 -2.75
CA THR A 224 -16.08 15.42 -2.56
C THR A 224 -15.76 15.69 -1.09
N LYS A 225 -16.67 16.30 -0.32
CA LYS A 225 -16.49 16.48 1.13
C LYS A 225 -16.27 15.15 1.84
N ARG A 226 -17.08 14.13 1.50
CA ARG A 226 -16.97 12.79 2.06
C ARG A 226 -15.57 12.21 1.83
N LYS A 227 -15.11 12.23 0.58
CA LYS A 227 -13.78 11.72 0.19
C LYS A 227 -12.64 12.45 0.90
N LEU A 228 -12.69 13.77 0.95
CA LEU A 228 -11.65 14.56 1.61
C LEU A 228 -11.62 14.35 3.13
N ASN A 229 -12.78 14.13 3.76
CA ASN A 229 -12.85 13.74 5.17
C ASN A 229 -12.25 12.36 5.44
N GLU A 230 -12.42 11.41 4.52
CA GLU A 230 -11.76 10.10 4.61
C GLU A 230 -10.23 10.26 4.55
N ILE A 231 -9.71 11.12 3.66
CA ILE A 231 -8.28 11.45 3.57
C ILE A 231 -7.77 12.16 4.85
N LEU A 232 -8.56 13.07 5.44
CA LEU A 232 -8.22 13.71 6.72
C LEU A 232 -8.09 12.67 7.84
N GLN A 233 -9.05 11.74 7.93
CA GLN A 233 -8.99 10.65 8.91
C GLN A 233 -7.79 9.73 8.68
N GLN A 234 -7.41 9.46 7.42
CA GLN A 234 -6.20 8.71 7.08
C GLN A 234 -4.96 9.37 7.66
N ARG A 235 -4.81 10.68 7.42
CA ARG A 235 -3.68 11.45 7.93
C ARG A 235 -3.64 11.44 9.45
N ASP A 236 -4.76 11.68 10.11
CA ASP A 236 -4.79 11.77 11.57
C ASP A 236 -4.47 10.43 12.24
N LEU A 237 -4.96 9.33 11.66
CA LEU A 237 -4.61 7.98 12.09
C LEU A 237 -3.12 7.71 11.91
N LYS A 238 -2.56 8.03 10.74
CA LYS A 238 -1.12 7.91 10.47
C LYS A 238 -0.30 8.71 11.47
N ARG A 239 -0.68 9.96 11.72
CA ARG A 239 -0.02 10.83 12.71
C ARG A 239 -0.06 10.24 14.11
N MET A 240 -1.21 9.71 14.54
CA MET A 240 -1.33 9.06 15.84
C MET A 240 -0.38 7.85 15.96
N ILE A 241 -0.34 7.00 14.93
CA ILE A 241 0.55 5.83 14.87
C ILE A 241 2.01 6.29 14.92
N ASP A 242 2.39 7.30 14.15
CA ASP A 242 3.76 7.81 14.10
C ASP A 242 4.18 8.43 15.44
N VAL A 243 3.29 9.18 16.11
CA VAL A 243 3.52 9.70 17.46
C VAL A 243 3.73 8.56 18.46
N GLN A 244 2.91 7.51 18.42
CA GLN A 244 3.08 6.34 19.28
C GLN A 244 4.41 5.62 19.01
N ARG A 245 4.76 5.42 17.73
CA ARG A 245 6.06 4.84 17.33
C ARG A 245 7.23 5.66 17.87
N THR A 246 7.23 6.97 17.64
CA THR A 246 8.27 7.88 18.15
C THR A 246 8.35 7.86 19.67
N HIS A 247 7.21 7.79 20.37
CA HIS A 247 7.18 7.70 21.83
C HIS A 247 7.84 6.41 22.34
N HIS A 248 7.49 5.26 21.74
CA HIS A 248 8.08 3.97 22.10
C HIS A 248 9.57 3.93 21.79
N GLU A 249 10.00 4.43 20.62
CA GLU A 249 11.41 4.53 20.21
C GLU A 249 12.23 5.41 21.17
N ASN A 250 11.76 6.62 21.46
CA ASN A 250 12.44 7.53 22.38
C ASN A 250 12.55 6.93 23.80
N THR A 251 11.47 6.30 24.27
CA THR A 251 11.46 5.62 25.57
C THR A 251 12.44 4.45 25.61
N TYR A 252 12.55 3.69 24.52
CA TYR A 252 13.55 2.64 24.37
C TYR A 252 14.97 3.20 24.48
N PHE A 253 15.29 4.24 23.72
CA PHE A 253 16.64 4.81 23.71
C PHE A 253 17.08 5.34 25.07
N GLU A 254 16.19 6.06 25.78
CA GLU A 254 16.50 6.55 27.13
C GLU A 254 16.76 5.41 28.12
N LYS A 255 15.89 4.40 28.16
CA LYS A 255 16.07 3.25 29.05
C LYS A 255 17.27 2.38 28.69
N SER A 256 17.52 2.19 27.39
CA SER A 256 18.68 1.47 26.86
C SER A 256 19.98 2.15 27.29
N LYS A 257 20.02 3.49 27.27
CA LYS A 257 21.14 4.29 27.75
C LYS A 257 21.33 4.18 29.26
N GLU A 258 20.25 4.24 30.05
CA GLU A 258 20.31 4.01 31.50
C GLU A 258 20.86 2.62 31.85
N LEU A 259 20.41 1.59 31.12
CA LEU A 259 20.89 0.23 31.29
C LEU A 259 22.37 0.14 30.92
N ALA A 260 22.77 0.69 29.78
CA ALA A 260 24.16 0.70 29.33
C ALA A 260 25.10 1.37 30.35
N LEU A 261 24.65 2.44 31.03
CA LEU A 261 25.41 3.08 32.11
C LEU A 261 25.60 2.14 33.32
N LYS A 262 24.60 1.32 33.65
CA LYS A 262 24.72 0.28 34.70
C LYS A 262 25.69 -0.82 34.29
N CYS A 263 25.70 -1.20 33.01
CA CYS A 263 26.59 -2.21 32.44
C CYS A 263 28.05 -1.72 32.37
N LYS A 264 28.28 -0.45 32.04
CA LYS A 264 29.62 0.16 31.85
C LYS A 264 30.56 0.02 33.05
N ASN A 265 30.02 -0.10 34.26
CA ASN A 265 30.79 -0.24 35.51
C ASN A 265 31.13 -1.69 35.88
N LYS A 266 30.70 -2.67 35.08
CA LYS A 266 30.94 -4.10 35.28
C LYS A 266 31.68 -4.63 34.05
N ALA A 267 32.74 -5.41 34.24
CA ALA A 267 33.40 -6.10 33.13
C ALA A 267 32.50 -7.26 32.65
N ILE A 268 31.46 -6.93 31.88
CA ILE A 268 30.44 -7.87 31.39
C ILE A 268 30.93 -8.47 30.06
N ASP A 269 30.92 -9.80 29.96
CA ASP A 269 31.21 -10.49 28.70
C ASP A 269 30.04 -10.38 27.70
N LYS A 270 30.30 -10.65 26.41
CA LYS A 270 29.32 -10.47 25.33
C LYS A 270 28.05 -11.31 25.51
N GLU A 271 28.13 -12.49 26.13
CA GLU A 271 26.99 -13.37 26.33
C GLU A 271 26.11 -12.88 27.47
N THR A 272 26.72 -12.41 28.57
CA THR A 272 26.00 -11.79 29.69
C THR A 272 25.33 -10.48 29.28
N LEU A 273 25.97 -9.68 28.41
CA LEU A 273 25.38 -8.46 27.86
C LEU A 273 24.11 -8.74 27.05
N ARG A 274 24.11 -9.80 26.24
CA ARG A 274 22.94 -10.23 25.47
C ARG A 274 21.80 -10.67 26.39
N LYS A 275 22.09 -11.42 27.45
CA LYS A 275 21.09 -11.84 28.46
C LYS A 275 20.48 -10.65 29.19
N GLU A 276 21.28 -9.66 29.57
CA GLU A 276 20.75 -8.43 30.19
C GLU A 276 19.85 -7.64 29.22
N PHE A 277 20.23 -7.58 27.94
CA PHE A 277 19.37 -7.00 26.90
C PHE A 277 18.07 -7.78 26.73
N ASP A 278 18.10 -9.10 26.67
CA ASP A 278 16.90 -9.93 26.46
C ASP A 278 15.89 -9.76 27.61
N VAL A 279 16.36 -9.69 28.85
CA VAL A 279 15.49 -9.39 30.01
C VAL A 279 14.87 -7.99 29.92
N PHE A 280 15.68 -6.99 29.53
CA PHE A 280 15.19 -5.64 29.31
C PHE A 280 14.17 -5.57 28.17
N TRP A 281 14.45 -6.27 27.07
CA TRP A 281 13.59 -6.39 25.90
C TRP A 281 12.22 -6.95 26.28
N GLU A 282 12.17 -8.07 26.98
CA GLU A 282 10.91 -8.68 27.43
C GLU A 282 10.09 -7.75 28.33
N GLN A 283 10.74 -7.05 29.26
CA GLN A 283 10.06 -6.10 30.14
C GLN A 283 9.50 -4.91 29.37
N TRP A 284 10.26 -4.43 28.38
CA TRP A 284 9.85 -3.31 27.54
C TRP A 284 8.72 -3.70 26.57
N MET A 285 8.78 -4.89 25.97
CA MET A 285 7.71 -5.44 25.14
C MET A 285 6.39 -5.60 25.90
N LYS A 286 6.44 -6.08 27.15
CA LYS A 286 5.25 -6.13 28.02
C LYS A 286 4.65 -4.75 28.27
N LYS A 287 5.49 -3.72 28.39
CA LYS A 287 5.03 -2.33 28.55
C LYS A 287 4.36 -1.81 27.28
N ILE A 288 4.92 -2.06 26.09
CA ILE A 288 4.29 -1.67 24.81
C ILE A 288 2.92 -2.33 24.63
N ILE A 289 2.81 -3.62 24.96
CA ILE A 289 1.55 -4.38 24.90
C ILE A 289 0.51 -3.80 25.88
N SER A 290 0.95 -3.29 27.03
CA SER A 290 0.07 -2.66 28.02
C SER A 290 -0.34 -1.24 27.64
N ASP A 291 0.58 -0.44 27.09
CA ASP A 291 0.37 0.97 26.76
C ASP A 291 -0.36 1.14 25.42
N THR A 292 -0.28 0.14 24.54
CA THR A 292 -0.98 0.15 23.25
C THR A 292 -2.21 -0.76 23.32
N PRO A 293 -3.44 -0.24 23.15
CA PRO A 293 -4.59 -1.12 22.97
C PRO A 293 -4.39 -1.96 21.70
N PRO A 294 -4.61 -3.29 21.75
CA PRO A 294 -4.47 -4.13 20.56
C PRO A 294 -5.44 -3.66 19.48
N ILE A 295 -4.96 -3.60 18.24
CA ILE A 295 -5.85 -3.42 17.10
C ILE A 295 -6.77 -4.63 17.08
N ARG A 296 -8.06 -4.40 17.32
CA ARG A 296 -9.03 -5.50 17.46
C ARG A 296 -9.16 -6.25 16.15
N ASP A 297 -9.28 -7.55 16.26
CA ASP A 297 -9.76 -8.37 15.15
C ASP A 297 -11.19 -7.96 14.79
N ILE A 298 -11.52 -8.07 13.51
CA ILE A 298 -12.77 -7.57 12.95
C ILE A 298 -13.72 -8.72 12.67
N ASP A 299 -14.99 -8.56 13.05
CA ASP A 299 -16.06 -9.47 12.67
C ASP A 299 -17.08 -8.68 11.85
N ILE A 300 -16.79 -8.58 10.56
CA ILE A 300 -17.61 -7.83 9.60
C ILE A 300 -19.04 -8.37 9.62
N MET A 301 -19.22 -9.69 9.69
CA MET A 301 -20.54 -10.30 9.65
C MET A 301 -21.34 -10.02 10.93
N ARG A 302 -20.70 -9.88 12.09
CA ARG A 302 -21.34 -9.38 13.32
C ARG A 302 -21.80 -7.95 13.15
N ASP A 303 -20.93 -7.08 12.64
CA ASP A 303 -21.24 -5.66 12.47
C ASP A 303 -22.37 -5.45 11.43
N VAL A 304 -22.39 -6.25 10.35
CA VAL A 304 -23.51 -6.28 9.39
C VAL A 304 -24.81 -6.68 10.08
N ARG A 305 -24.80 -7.75 10.90
CA ARG A 305 -26.00 -8.18 11.64
C ARG A 305 -26.51 -7.09 12.58
N GLU A 306 -25.63 -6.37 13.25
CA GLU A 306 -25.98 -5.27 14.14
C GLU A 306 -26.61 -4.10 13.38
N ILE A 307 -25.99 -3.65 12.29
CA ILE A 307 -26.52 -2.56 11.45
C ILE A 307 -27.87 -2.92 10.86
N LEU A 308 -28.00 -4.11 10.28
CA LEU A 308 -29.25 -4.57 9.69
C LEU A 308 -30.37 -4.68 10.75
N SER A 309 -30.06 -5.11 11.98
CA SER A 309 -31.04 -5.16 13.08
C SER A 309 -31.50 -3.75 13.49
N ASN A 310 -30.59 -2.77 13.50
CA ASN A 310 -30.91 -1.38 13.82
C ASN A 310 -31.80 -0.72 12.75
N VAL A 311 -31.61 -1.04 11.47
CA VAL A 311 -32.41 -0.49 10.36
C VAL A 311 -33.87 -0.96 10.42
N TYR A 312 -34.12 -2.22 10.78
CA TYR A 312 -35.44 -2.82 10.72
C TYR A 312 -36.17 -2.92 12.07
N LYS A 313 -35.55 -2.47 13.18
CA LYS A 313 -36.14 -2.41 14.55
C LYS A 313 -36.86 -3.68 15.02
N SER A 314 -36.53 -4.82 14.44
CA SER A 314 -36.98 -6.12 14.90
C SER A 314 -35.81 -6.74 15.66
N PRO A 315 -36.01 -7.34 16.85
CA PRO A 315 -35.13 -8.43 17.22
C PRO A 315 -35.12 -9.39 16.04
N LEU A 316 -34.00 -10.02 15.71
CA LEU A 316 -34.03 -11.23 14.90
C LEU A 316 -34.85 -12.26 15.69
N VAL A 317 -36.19 -12.14 15.64
CA VAL A 317 -37.12 -12.98 16.38
C VAL A 317 -37.13 -14.28 15.62
N ASP A 318 -36.25 -15.14 16.11
CA ASP A 318 -36.25 -16.58 15.96
C ASP A 318 -35.93 -17.14 14.57
N HIS A 319 -35.31 -18.33 14.58
CA HIS A 319 -34.83 -19.12 13.44
C HIS A 319 -33.46 -18.65 12.93
N LYS A 320 -32.32 -19.31 13.22
CA LYS A 320 -31.95 -20.65 12.70
C LYS A 320 -32.23 -20.91 11.21
N LYS A 321 -32.72 -19.91 10.46
CA LYS A 321 -32.76 -19.90 9.00
C LYS A 321 -31.50 -19.18 8.56
N GLU A 322 -30.53 -19.92 8.04
CA GLU A 322 -29.36 -19.31 7.40
C GLU A 322 -29.85 -18.29 6.37
N ARG A 323 -29.40 -17.03 6.49
CA ARG A 323 -29.64 -15.98 5.49
C ARG A 323 -29.22 -16.54 4.13
N ARG A 324 -30.11 -16.42 3.14
CA ARG A 324 -29.85 -17.00 1.82
C ARG A 324 -28.90 -16.11 1.05
N ASP A 325 -28.02 -16.78 0.31
CA ASP A 325 -27.12 -16.13 -0.63
C ASP A 325 -27.91 -15.81 -1.90
N LEU A 326 -28.21 -14.53 -2.15
CA LEU A 326 -29.03 -14.10 -3.28
C LEU A 326 -28.38 -14.42 -4.64
N PHE A 327 -27.08 -14.71 -4.68
CA PHE A 327 -26.42 -15.15 -5.90
C PHE A 327 -26.70 -16.64 -6.22
N CYS A 328 -27.32 -17.38 -5.30
CA CYS A 328 -27.56 -18.82 -5.43
C CYS A 328 -29.05 -19.18 -5.35
N VAL A 329 -29.97 -18.21 -5.32
CA VAL A 329 -31.39 -18.52 -5.28
C VAL A 329 -31.90 -18.94 -6.66
N PRO A 330 -32.74 -20.00 -6.75
CA PRO A 330 -33.26 -20.48 -8.03
C PRO A 330 -34.34 -19.56 -8.64
N THR A 331 -34.99 -18.73 -7.82
CA THR A 331 -36.00 -17.74 -8.24
C THR A 331 -36.11 -16.63 -7.19
N TYR A 332 -36.39 -15.40 -7.63
CA TYR A 332 -36.66 -14.27 -6.74
C TYR A 332 -38.14 -14.12 -6.37
N SER A 333 -39.00 -15.09 -6.69
CA SER A 333 -40.46 -15.00 -6.45
C SER A 333 -40.82 -14.81 -4.98
N GLU A 334 -40.00 -15.33 -4.07
CA GLU A 334 -40.19 -15.14 -2.62
C GLU A 334 -39.81 -13.72 -2.13
N TYR A 335 -39.04 -12.97 -2.93
CA TYR A 335 -38.42 -11.69 -2.58
C TYR A 335 -39.16 -10.46 -3.12
N VAL A 336 -40.26 -10.64 -3.85
CA VAL A 336 -40.97 -9.53 -4.51
C VAL A 336 -42.48 -9.54 -4.29
N TRP A 337 -43.09 -8.36 -4.42
CA TRP A 337 -44.52 -8.11 -4.58
C TRP A 337 -44.78 -7.57 -5.98
N LEU A 338 -45.73 -8.13 -6.73
CA LEU A 338 -46.09 -7.58 -8.05
C LEU A 338 -46.86 -6.27 -7.91
N LYS A 339 -46.46 -5.24 -8.67
CA LYS A 339 -47.18 -3.96 -8.78
C LYS A 339 -48.58 -4.22 -9.35
N ARG A 340 -49.61 -3.59 -8.77
CA ARG A 340 -50.97 -3.66 -9.31
C ARG A 340 -51.01 -3.00 -10.69
N VAL A 341 -51.49 -3.71 -11.70
CA VAL A 341 -51.75 -3.16 -13.03
C VAL A 341 -52.90 -2.16 -12.92
N SER A 342 -52.59 -0.86 -12.93
CA SER A 342 -53.59 0.22 -12.93
C SER A 342 -54.24 0.34 -14.31
N GLY A 343 -55.46 -0.21 -14.46
CA GLY A 343 -56.25 -0.05 -15.69
C GLY A 343 -57.48 -0.96 -15.82
N LEU A 344 -57.54 -2.09 -15.11
CA LEU A 344 -58.68 -3.02 -15.23
C LEU A 344 -59.71 -2.81 -14.11
N LYS A 345 -60.70 -1.95 -14.39
CA LYS A 345 -61.86 -1.72 -13.52
C LYS A 345 -62.84 -2.91 -13.64
N GLY A 346 -63.03 -3.62 -12.54
CA GLY A 346 -64.21 -4.45 -12.29
C GLY A 346 -64.19 -5.86 -12.91
N MET A 347 -64.44 -6.86 -12.07
CA MET A 347 -64.70 -8.28 -12.40
C MET A 347 -63.50 -9.16 -12.76
N ILE A 348 -62.58 -8.74 -13.64
CA ILE A 348 -61.39 -9.57 -13.99
C ILE A 348 -60.36 -9.59 -12.85
N THR A 349 -60.29 -8.51 -12.07
CA THR A 349 -59.35 -8.36 -10.95
C THR A 349 -59.56 -9.41 -9.85
N ASN A 350 -60.81 -9.85 -9.59
CA ASN A 350 -61.12 -10.83 -8.54
C ASN A 350 -60.88 -12.28 -8.99
N VAL A 351 -61.09 -12.58 -10.28
CA VAL A 351 -60.77 -13.89 -10.87
C VAL A 351 -59.25 -14.05 -11.01
N TYR A 352 -58.55 -12.98 -11.41
CA TYR A 352 -57.09 -12.95 -11.41
C TYR A 352 -56.54 -13.09 -9.98
N LYS A 353 -57.12 -12.43 -8.98
CA LYS A 353 -56.75 -12.60 -7.56
C LYS A 353 -56.93 -14.03 -7.06
N SER A 354 -58.09 -14.65 -7.35
CA SER A 354 -58.41 -16.01 -6.92
C SER A 354 -57.63 -17.10 -7.68
N ALA A 355 -57.23 -16.86 -8.93
CA ALA A 355 -56.37 -17.76 -9.70
C ALA A 355 -54.88 -17.62 -9.32
N VAL A 356 -54.44 -16.39 -9.03
CA VAL A 356 -53.08 -16.05 -8.58
C VAL A 356 -52.80 -16.57 -7.17
N GLU A 357 -53.78 -16.55 -6.27
CA GLU A 357 -53.66 -17.15 -4.92
C GLU A 357 -53.61 -18.70 -4.94
N LYS A 358 -54.01 -19.33 -6.05
CA LYS A 358 -54.19 -20.80 -6.15
C LYS A 358 -53.10 -21.54 -6.94
N PHE A 359 -52.29 -20.84 -7.75
CA PHE A 359 -51.31 -21.47 -8.66
C PHE A 359 -49.84 -21.08 -8.46
N GLY A 360 -49.52 -20.25 -7.45
CA GLY A 360 -48.14 -19.82 -7.17
C GLY A 360 -47.67 -18.72 -8.14
N TYR A 361 -47.07 -17.67 -7.59
CA TYR A 361 -46.48 -16.60 -8.38
C TYR A 361 -45.26 -17.13 -9.14
N SER A 362 -45.20 -16.97 -10.46
CA SER A 362 -43.94 -17.05 -11.20
C SER A 362 -43.59 -15.66 -11.73
N LEU A 363 -42.47 -15.09 -11.32
CA LEU A 363 -41.87 -13.97 -12.04
C LEU A 363 -41.68 -14.37 -13.51
N SER A 364 -41.80 -13.40 -14.42
CA SER A 364 -41.41 -13.66 -15.79
C SER A 364 -39.90 -13.84 -15.86
N LYS A 365 -39.42 -14.60 -16.86
CA LYS A 365 -37.98 -14.80 -17.05
C LYS A 365 -37.23 -13.47 -17.29
N GLU A 366 -37.93 -12.49 -17.86
CA GLU A 366 -37.43 -11.13 -18.06
C GLU A 366 -37.24 -10.41 -16.72
N ASP A 367 -38.23 -10.49 -15.82
CA ASP A 367 -38.12 -9.87 -14.49
C ASP A 367 -37.02 -10.57 -13.63
N GLU A 368 -36.89 -11.90 -13.70
CA GLU A 368 -35.80 -12.64 -13.04
C GLU A 368 -34.42 -12.19 -13.54
N ASN A 369 -34.27 -11.97 -14.85
CA ASN A 369 -33.04 -11.47 -15.46
C ASN A 369 -32.72 -10.04 -15.00
N GLN A 370 -33.74 -9.17 -14.90
CA GLN A 370 -33.57 -7.80 -14.42
C GLN A 370 -33.09 -7.76 -12.96
N ILE A 371 -33.69 -8.57 -12.08
CA ILE A 371 -33.24 -8.69 -10.69
C ILE A 371 -31.81 -9.23 -10.61
N THR A 372 -31.47 -10.22 -11.44
CA THR A 372 -30.09 -10.75 -11.52
C THR A 372 -29.09 -9.69 -11.96
N SER A 373 -29.45 -8.87 -12.97
CA SER A 373 -28.62 -7.77 -13.45
C SER A 373 -28.43 -6.71 -12.37
N LEU A 374 -29.48 -6.36 -11.62
CA LEU A 374 -29.40 -5.45 -10.48
C LEU A 374 -28.41 -5.96 -9.43
N ILE A 375 -28.56 -7.22 -8.99
CA ILE A 375 -27.68 -7.83 -7.98
C ILE A 375 -26.23 -7.81 -8.46
N THR A 376 -25.98 -8.18 -9.72
CA THR A 376 -24.63 -8.20 -10.31
C THR A 376 -24.02 -6.80 -10.38
N ASN A 377 -24.81 -5.79 -10.77
CA ASN A 377 -24.35 -4.41 -10.80
C ASN A 377 -23.99 -3.90 -9.40
N VAL A 378 -24.83 -4.19 -8.41
CA VAL A 378 -24.57 -3.82 -7.01
C VAL A 378 -23.30 -4.52 -6.49
N ASP A 379 -23.10 -5.81 -6.76
CA ASP A 379 -21.86 -6.54 -6.40
C ASP A 379 -20.61 -5.84 -6.96
N GLN A 380 -20.64 -5.51 -8.26
CA GLN A 380 -19.51 -4.88 -8.93
C GLN A 380 -19.21 -3.47 -8.39
N GLN A 381 -20.25 -2.66 -8.17
CA GLN A 381 -20.09 -1.29 -7.67
C GLN A 381 -19.63 -1.26 -6.20
N THR A 382 -20.17 -2.17 -5.37
CA THR A 382 -19.75 -2.29 -3.97
C THR A 382 -18.32 -2.79 -3.84
N GLU A 383 -17.88 -3.70 -4.71
CA GLU A 383 -16.49 -4.14 -4.80
C GLU A 383 -15.52 -2.98 -5.13
N THR A 384 -15.90 -2.09 -6.05
CA THR A 384 -15.13 -0.88 -6.36
C THR A 384 -15.06 0.08 -5.17
N MET A 385 -16.19 0.31 -4.48
CA MET A 385 -16.21 1.14 -3.27
C MET A 385 -15.32 0.54 -2.16
N ILE A 386 -15.36 -0.77 -1.93
CA ILE A 386 -14.49 -1.43 -0.95
C ILE A 386 -13.02 -1.18 -1.26
N GLN A 387 -12.62 -1.19 -2.54
CA GLN A 387 -11.25 -0.87 -2.93
C GLN A 387 -10.87 0.57 -2.60
N SER A 388 -11.79 1.52 -2.79
CA SER A 388 -11.55 2.95 -2.50
C SER A 388 -11.38 3.26 -1.01
N PHE A 389 -11.93 2.43 -0.11
CA PHE A 389 -11.81 2.65 1.35
C PHE A 389 -10.40 2.46 1.90
N ASN A 390 -9.46 1.92 1.10
CA ASN A 390 -8.04 1.79 1.45
C ASN A 390 -7.82 1.14 2.84
N ILE A 391 -8.55 0.05 3.11
CA ILE A 391 -8.60 -0.64 4.41
C ILE A 391 -7.21 -1.10 4.86
N SER A 392 -6.31 -1.42 3.93
CA SER A 392 -4.92 -1.79 4.26
C SER A 392 -4.10 -0.65 4.86
N LYS A 393 -4.51 0.61 4.68
CA LYS A 393 -3.87 1.78 5.27
C LYS A 393 -4.66 2.37 6.44
N MET A 394 -5.99 2.26 6.41
CA MET A 394 -6.89 2.85 7.41
C MET A 394 -7.29 1.92 8.54
N GLY A 395 -7.16 0.62 8.32
CA GLY A 395 -7.92 -0.35 9.07
C GLY A 395 -9.40 -0.28 8.73
N TYR A 396 -10.12 -1.28 9.20
CA TYR A 396 -11.55 -1.37 9.02
C TYR A 396 -12.30 -0.44 9.97
N ASN A 397 -13.34 0.23 9.43
CA ASN A 397 -14.27 1.06 10.17
C ASN A 397 -15.71 0.60 9.87
N ILE A 398 -16.53 0.47 10.91
CA ILE A 398 -17.95 0.06 10.78
C ILE A 398 -18.77 1.00 9.88
N ASN A 399 -18.36 2.26 9.73
CA ASN A 399 -18.97 3.21 8.80
C ASN A 399 -18.90 2.70 7.35
N PHE A 400 -17.91 1.90 6.96
CA PHE A 400 -17.86 1.28 5.63
C PHE A 400 -19.10 0.43 5.37
N ILE A 401 -19.56 -0.33 6.38
CA ILE A 401 -20.79 -1.10 6.26
C ILE A 401 -22.00 -0.18 6.09
N GLN A 402 -22.07 0.89 6.89
CA GLN A 402 -23.18 1.85 6.81
C GLN A 402 -23.25 2.53 5.44
N GLN A 403 -22.10 2.95 4.89
CA GLN A 403 -22.00 3.59 3.59
C GLN A 403 -22.47 2.66 2.46
N LEU A 404 -21.93 1.45 2.41
CA LEU A 404 -22.34 0.44 1.42
C LEU A 404 -23.82 0.06 1.58
N THR A 405 -24.30 -0.09 2.81
CA THR A 405 -25.72 -0.39 3.08
C THR A 405 -26.62 0.74 2.58
N GLY A 406 -26.23 2.01 2.80
CA GLY A 406 -26.93 3.18 2.29
C GLY A 406 -26.92 3.24 0.76
N TYR A 407 -25.78 2.94 0.14
CA TYR A 407 -25.66 2.84 -1.32
C TYR A 407 -26.57 1.76 -1.90
N ILE A 408 -26.52 0.54 -1.35
CA ILE A 408 -27.39 -0.58 -1.80
C ILE A 408 -28.85 -0.18 -1.68
N LYS A 409 -29.22 0.50 -0.59
CA LYS A 409 -30.61 0.94 -0.37
C LYS A 409 -31.06 1.92 -1.44
N ARG A 410 -30.19 2.87 -1.79
CA ARG A 410 -30.46 3.85 -2.86
C ARG A 410 -30.67 3.16 -4.20
N ILE A 411 -29.75 2.29 -4.62
CA ILE A 411 -29.84 1.59 -5.91
C ILE A 411 -31.09 0.69 -5.99
N VAL A 412 -31.42 -0.02 -4.90
CA VAL A 412 -32.65 -0.84 -4.84
C VAL A 412 -33.90 0.03 -4.98
N THR A 413 -33.92 1.20 -4.34
CA THR A 413 -35.06 2.14 -4.43
C THR A 413 -35.19 2.74 -5.83
N GLU A 414 -34.08 3.18 -6.43
CA GLU A 414 -34.04 3.73 -7.80
C GLU A 414 -34.54 2.68 -8.82
N HIS A 415 -34.15 1.42 -8.65
CA HIS A 415 -34.62 0.31 -9.50
C HIS A 415 -36.13 0.08 -9.39
N GLU A 416 -36.74 0.31 -8.22
CA GLU A 416 -38.19 0.20 -8.06
C GLU A 416 -38.96 1.34 -8.74
N GLU A 417 -38.33 2.49 -8.96
CA GLU A 417 -38.91 3.63 -9.67
C GLU A 417 -38.91 3.42 -11.20
N GLU A 418 -38.08 2.50 -11.72
CA GLU A 418 -38.11 2.07 -13.11
C GLU A 418 -39.45 1.38 -13.48
N PRO A 419 -39.78 1.23 -14.79
CA PRO A 419 -41.01 0.58 -15.26
C PRO A 419 -41.01 -0.96 -15.03
N VAL A 420 -40.51 -1.42 -13.89
CA VAL A 420 -40.55 -2.80 -13.42
C VAL A 420 -41.92 -3.15 -12.83
N LYS A 421 -42.32 -4.42 -12.95
CA LYS A 421 -43.64 -4.91 -12.54
C LYS A 421 -43.70 -5.38 -11.09
N TYR A 422 -42.64 -5.15 -10.32
CA TYR A 422 -42.49 -5.66 -8.97
C TYR A 422 -41.90 -4.61 -8.02
N VAL A 423 -42.02 -4.88 -6.73
CA VAL A 423 -41.46 -4.14 -5.59
C VAL A 423 -40.78 -5.18 -4.70
N PHE A 424 -39.61 -4.90 -4.18
CA PHE A 424 -38.88 -5.79 -3.32
C PHE A 424 -39.48 -5.84 -1.91
N LYS A 425 -39.35 -6.99 -1.26
CA LYS A 425 -39.63 -7.12 0.18
C LYS A 425 -38.39 -6.71 0.98
N ASP A 426 -38.59 -6.38 2.25
CA ASP A 426 -37.48 -6.07 3.16
C ASP A 426 -36.45 -7.21 3.26
N GLU A 427 -36.90 -8.47 3.13
CA GLU A 427 -36.02 -9.63 3.10
C GLU A 427 -35.03 -9.61 1.93
N PHE A 428 -35.41 -9.04 0.78
CA PHE A 428 -34.51 -8.92 -0.37
C PHE A 428 -33.34 -8.01 -0.04
N PHE A 429 -33.63 -6.82 0.49
CA PHE A 429 -32.59 -5.87 0.87
C PHE A 429 -31.66 -6.46 1.94
N MET A 430 -32.24 -7.08 2.97
CA MET A 430 -31.47 -7.71 4.06
C MET A 430 -30.54 -8.82 3.56
N ASP A 431 -31.06 -9.72 2.74
CA ASP A 431 -30.29 -10.82 2.18
C ASP A 431 -29.27 -10.32 1.15
N LEU A 432 -29.52 -9.20 0.46
CA LEU A 432 -28.60 -8.60 -0.52
C LEU A 432 -27.38 -8.00 0.18
N VAL A 433 -27.63 -7.18 1.20
CA VAL A 433 -26.56 -6.63 2.04
C VAL A 433 -25.75 -7.78 2.64
N TYR A 434 -26.41 -8.79 3.20
CA TYR A 434 -25.73 -9.95 3.78
C TYR A 434 -24.86 -10.69 2.75
N SER A 435 -25.38 -10.93 1.54
CA SER A 435 -24.68 -11.67 0.49
C SER A 435 -23.44 -10.93 -0.02
N ILE A 436 -23.54 -9.61 -0.20
CA ILE A 436 -22.41 -8.76 -0.62
C ILE A 436 -21.30 -8.80 0.43
N PHE A 437 -21.63 -8.55 1.71
CA PHE A 437 -20.62 -8.57 2.76
C PHE A 437 -20.04 -9.96 3.00
N LYS A 438 -20.82 -11.03 2.84
CA LYS A 438 -20.31 -12.40 2.91
C LYS A 438 -19.23 -12.66 1.84
N ARG A 439 -19.43 -12.18 0.62
CA ARG A 439 -18.45 -12.27 -0.48
C ARG A 439 -17.23 -11.39 -0.22
N ALA A 440 -17.44 -10.16 0.22
CA ALA A 440 -16.38 -9.20 0.52
C ALA A 440 -15.59 -9.52 1.80
N ASN A 441 -16.14 -10.35 2.71
CA ASN A 441 -15.62 -10.59 4.05
C ASN A 441 -14.13 -10.94 4.06
N LYS A 442 -13.73 -11.89 3.20
CA LYS A 442 -12.33 -12.33 3.11
C LYS A 442 -11.42 -11.18 2.69
N LYS A 443 -11.81 -10.41 1.67
CA LYS A 443 -10.99 -9.32 1.13
C LYS A 443 -10.79 -8.21 2.17
N ILE A 444 -11.88 -7.77 2.82
CA ILE A 444 -11.82 -6.73 3.87
C ILE A 444 -10.98 -7.22 5.06
N THR A 445 -11.14 -8.49 5.46
CA THR A 445 -10.35 -9.10 6.55
C THR A 445 -8.87 -9.17 6.19
N ASP A 446 -8.53 -9.62 4.98
CA ASP A 446 -7.16 -9.67 4.49
C ASP A 446 -6.53 -8.28 4.42
N GLN A 447 -7.28 -7.26 3.97
CA GLN A 447 -6.81 -5.87 3.96
C GLN A 447 -6.60 -5.33 5.38
N HIS A 448 -7.52 -5.57 6.31
CA HIS A 448 -7.35 -5.14 7.71
C HIS A 448 -6.17 -5.84 8.37
N ARG A 449 -5.89 -7.11 8.02
CA ARG A 449 -4.68 -7.80 8.47
C ARG A 449 -3.42 -7.09 7.99
N LEU A 450 -3.34 -6.67 6.72
CA LEU A 450 -2.20 -5.91 6.22
C LEU A 450 -2.01 -4.59 6.99
N PHE A 451 -3.12 -3.91 7.33
CA PHE A 451 -3.08 -2.73 8.18
C PHE A 451 -2.50 -3.04 9.57
N MET A 452 -2.93 -4.14 10.20
CA MET A 452 -2.38 -4.59 11.48
C MET A 452 -0.90 -4.91 11.37
N GLU A 453 -0.47 -5.70 10.39
CA GLU A 453 0.93 -6.09 10.21
C GLU A 453 1.87 -4.90 9.97
N ALA A 454 1.37 -3.85 9.30
CA ALA A 454 2.13 -2.63 9.04
C ALA A 454 2.18 -1.69 10.26
N ASN A 455 1.11 -1.63 11.06
CA ASN A 455 0.92 -0.58 12.06
C ASN A 455 0.91 -1.07 13.51
N ASP A 456 0.89 -2.38 13.76
CA ASP A 456 0.99 -2.94 15.09
C ASP A 456 2.37 -2.58 15.68
N PRO A 457 2.40 -1.79 16.77
CA PRO A 457 3.66 -1.36 17.36
C PRO A 457 4.48 -2.52 17.92
N VAL A 458 3.86 -3.64 18.33
CA VAL A 458 4.55 -4.85 18.78
C VAL A 458 5.29 -5.50 17.60
N ILE A 459 4.62 -5.67 16.45
CA ILE A 459 5.21 -6.27 15.25
C ILE A 459 6.34 -5.40 14.71
N TYR A 460 6.11 -4.08 14.60
CA TYR A 460 7.11 -3.12 14.14
C TYR A 460 8.37 -3.14 15.02
N VAL A 461 8.17 -3.09 16.33
CA VAL A 461 9.26 -3.08 17.30
C VAL A 461 10.05 -4.39 17.26
N GLU A 462 9.38 -5.54 17.19
CA GLU A 462 10.05 -6.84 17.15
C GLU A 462 10.96 -6.99 15.93
N LYS A 463 10.53 -6.47 14.77
CA LYS A 463 11.38 -6.43 13.55
C LYS A 463 12.68 -5.65 13.75
N LYS A 464 12.71 -4.66 14.65
CA LYS A 464 13.89 -3.82 14.93
C LYS A 464 14.77 -4.32 16.07
N ARG A 465 14.45 -5.47 16.69
CA ARG A 465 15.16 -5.99 17.87
C ARG A 465 16.68 -6.04 17.73
N GLU A 466 17.19 -6.55 16.60
CA GLU A 466 18.64 -6.65 16.39
C GLU A 466 19.31 -5.27 16.19
N GLU A 467 18.64 -4.33 15.52
CA GLU A 467 19.12 -2.95 15.40
C GLU A 467 19.19 -2.30 16.78
N TYR A 468 18.14 -2.47 17.58
CA TYR A 468 18.09 -2.00 18.96
C TYR A 468 19.17 -2.61 19.84
N TYR A 469 19.45 -3.91 19.70
CA TYR A 469 20.55 -4.57 20.41
C TYR A 469 21.91 -3.99 20.01
N SER A 470 22.13 -3.75 18.71
CA SER A 470 23.35 -3.12 18.20
C SER A 470 23.55 -1.72 18.80
N ILE A 471 22.47 -0.92 18.89
CA ILE A 471 22.48 0.41 19.52
C ILE A 471 22.83 0.30 21.01
N PHE A 472 22.21 -0.62 21.74
CA PHE A 472 22.51 -0.87 23.15
C PHE A 472 23.98 -1.26 23.36
N GLN A 473 24.52 -2.15 22.52
CA GLN A 473 25.92 -2.56 22.57
C GLN A 473 26.85 -1.36 22.34
N LYS A 474 26.54 -0.48 21.37
CA LYS A 474 27.30 0.76 21.13
C LYS A 474 27.26 1.70 22.33
N TYR A 475 26.10 1.85 22.99
CA TYR A 475 26.01 2.62 24.23
C TYR A 475 26.88 2.04 25.36
N CYS A 476 26.90 0.72 25.52
CA CYS A 476 27.74 0.04 26.52
C CYS A 476 29.24 0.30 26.26
N ASN A 477 29.64 0.38 24.99
CA ASN A 477 31.00 0.71 24.56
C ASN A 477 31.33 2.21 24.69
N GLY A 478 30.39 3.04 25.16
CA GLY A 478 30.59 4.46 25.40
C GLY A 478 30.38 5.36 24.18
N ALA A 479 29.77 4.86 23.11
CA ALA A 479 29.41 5.70 21.97
C ALA A 479 28.33 6.73 22.36
N THR A 480 28.43 7.94 21.79
CA THR A 480 27.43 8.98 22.00
C THR A 480 26.22 8.76 21.08
N SER A 481 25.04 9.25 21.46
CA SER A 481 23.84 9.16 20.62
C SER A 481 24.07 9.78 19.23
N ALA A 482 24.78 10.91 19.13
CA ALA A 482 25.07 11.56 17.86
C ALA A 482 25.90 10.67 16.92
N THR A 483 26.89 9.94 17.46
CA THR A 483 27.70 8.99 16.70
C THR A 483 26.86 7.82 16.19
N ILE A 484 26.02 7.24 17.06
CA ILE A 484 25.17 6.09 16.71
C ILE A 484 24.15 6.48 15.65
N PHE A 485 23.42 7.58 15.85
CA PHE A 485 22.42 8.06 14.89
C PHE A 485 23.06 8.48 13.57
N GLY A 486 24.22 9.15 13.60
CA GLY A 486 24.95 9.48 12.38
C GLY A 486 25.35 8.25 11.57
N GLU A 487 25.79 7.18 12.23
CA GLU A 487 26.11 5.91 11.57
C GLU A 487 24.86 5.23 10.98
N ILE A 488 23.76 5.17 11.72
CA ILE A 488 22.48 4.59 11.25
C ILE A 488 21.92 5.37 10.06
N ILE A 489 21.93 6.70 10.12
CA ILE A 489 21.48 7.56 9.01
C ILE A 489 22.34 7.29 7.77
N CYS A 490 23.67 7.25 7.91
CA CYS A 490 24.56 6.95 6.79
C CYS A 490 24.34 5.54 6.23
N GLN A 491 24.10 4.53 7.08
CA GLN A 491 23.81 3.16 6.64
C GLN A 491 22.48 3.08 5.89
N ASN A 492 21.44 3.78 6.36
CA ASN A 492 20.11 3.79 5.75
C ASN A 492 20.04 4.65 4.49
N LEU A 493 20.88 5.68 4.35
CA LEU A 493 20.92 6.56 3.17
C LEU A 493 21.80 6.01 2.04
N LYS A 494 22.78 5.16 2.35
CA LYS A 494 23.74 4.64 1.37
C LYS A 494 23.05 4.02 0.15
N GLU A 495 22.09 3.14 0.40
CA GLU A 495 21.41 2.36 -0.63
C GLU A 495 20.36 3.15 -1.43
N PRO A 496 19.52 4.00 -0.80
CA PRO A 496 18.68 4.97 -1.52
C PRO A 496 19.46 5.93 -2.42
N ILE A 497 20.61 6.43 -1.94
CA ILE A 497 21.47 7.31 -2.75
C ILE A 497 22.05 6.53 -3.92
N GLU A 498 22.56 5.33 -3.69
CA GLU A 498 23.11 4.46 -4.74
C GLU A 498 22.08 4.15 -5.82
N GLN A 499 20.85 3.75 -5.44
CA GLN A 499 19.78 3.50 -6.40
C GLN A 499 19.32 4.76 -7.15
N SER A 500 19.24 5.89 -6.47
CA SER A 500 18.91 7.18 -7.10
C SER A 500 19.95 7.56 -8.17
N VAL A 501 21.24 7.35 -7.86
CA VAL A 501 22.33 7.55 -8.82
C VAL A 501 22.20 6.58 -9.99
N TYR A 502 21.97 5.29 -9.75
CA TYR A 502 21.78 4.32 -10.82
C TYR A 502 20.60 4.66 -11.74
N LYS A 503 19.45 5.04 -11.17
CA LYS A 503 18.27 5.47 -11.95
C LYS A 503 18.58 6.68 -12.82
N LYS A 504 19.30 7.66 -12.27
CA LYS A 504 19.72 8.85 -13.02
C LYS A 504 20.69 8.48 -14.13
N THR A 505 21.73 7.70 -13.83
CA THR A 505 22.73 7.25 -14.82
C THR A 505 22.09 6.42 -15.93
N ALA A 506 21.15 5.52 -15.61
CA ALA A 506 20.42 4.74 -16.60
C ALA A 506 19.59 5.63 -17.54
N ARG A 507 18.95 6.67 -17.00
CA ARG A 507 18.20 7.66 -17.79
C ARG A 507 19.14 8.45 -18.70
N ASP A 508 20.21 9.00 -18.15
CA ASP A 508 21.19 9.80 -18.89
C ASP A 508 21.84 8.96 -20.01
N LEU A 509 22.20 7.69 -19.73
CA LEU A 509 22.73 6.76 -20.73
C LEU A 509 21.69 6.43 -21.80
N THR A 510 20.42 6.24 -21.44
CA THR A 510 19.34 5.99 -22.41
C THR A 510 19.14 7.19 -23.33
N ASP A 511 19.17 8.41 -22.79
CA ASP A 511 19.07 9.65 -23.56
C ASP A 511 20.28 9.84 -24.49
N GLU A 512 21.48 9.48 -24.03
CA GLU A 512 22.72 9.48 -24.81
C GLU A 512 22.67 8.45 -25.95
N MET A 513 22.27 7.20 -25.67
CA MET A 513 22.10 6.14 -26.67
C MET A 513 21.06 6.54 -27.72
N ARG A 514 19.93 7.13 -27.28
CA ARG A 514 18.91 7.64 -28.21
C ARG A 514 19.46 8.76 -29.10
N SER A 515 20.32 9.63 -28.59
CA SER A 515 20.76 10.83 -29.32
C SER A 515 21.98 10.56 -30.19
N ASN A 516 22.92 9.75 -29.71
CA ASN A 516 24.26 9.63 -30.28
C ASN A 516 24.63 8.22 -30.75
N CYS A 517 23.87 7.17 -30.39
CA CYS A 517 24.09 5.82 -30.93
C CYS A 517 23.27 5.61 -32.20
N GLU A 518 23.92 5.64 -33.37
CA GLU A 518 23.24 5.58 -34.67
C GLU A 518 22.29 4.37 -34.84
N SER A 519 22.61 3.22 -34.24
CA SER A 519 21.79 2.01 -34.30
C SER A 519 20.55 2.05 -33.40
N LEU A 520 20.58 2.85 -32.34
CA LEU A 520 19.50 3.00 -31.35
C LEU A 520 18.80 4.38 -31.43
N ASN A 521 19.31 5.27 -32.28
CA ASN A 521 18.72 6.56 -32.59
C ASN A 521 17.61 6.36 -33.65
N GLY A 522 16.38 6.75 -33.32
CA GLY A 522 15.23 6.66 -34.22
C GLY A 522 14.22 5.58 -33.83
N ASN A 523 13.55 4.97 -34.82
CA ASN A 523 12.47 4.01 -34.59
C ASN A 523 12.95 2.55 -34.69
N ARG A 524 12.08 1.61 -34.30
CA ARG A 524 12.35 0.16 -34.29
C ARG A 524 12.93 -0.36 -35.62
N SER A 525 12.46 0.16 -36.76
CA SER A 525 12.95 -0.25 -38.08
C SER A 525 14.41 0.13 -38.33
N ASN A 526 14.91 1.21 -37.72
CA ASN A 526 16.33 1.57 -37.78
C ASN A 526 17.20 0.57 -37.00
N LEU A 527 16.76 0.18 -35.81
CA LEU A 527 17.42 -0.86 -35.01
C LEU A 527 17.43 -2.21 -35.76
N GLU A 528 16.29 -2.62 -36.31
CA GLU A 528 16.19 -3.86 -37.10
C GLU A 528 17.13 -3.86 -38.31
N LYS A 529 17.26 -2.72 -39.01
CA LYS A 529 18.23 -2.56 -40.11
C LYS A 529 19.67 -2.76 -39.63
N HIS A 530 20.06 -2.15 -38.51
CA HIS A 530 21.42 -2.30 -37.97
C HIS A 530 21.69 -3.73 -37.49
N ILE A 531 20.72 -4.40 -36.86
CA ILE A 531 20.83 -5.82 -36.47
C ILE A 531 21.00 -6.71 -37.70
N LEU A 532 20.16 -6.53 -38.74
CA LEU A 532 20.27 -7.31 -39.98
C LEU A 532 21.59 -7.08 -40.70
N LYS A 533 22.10 -5.85 -40.67
CA LYS A 533 23.42 -5.52 -41.23
C LYS A 533 24.55 -6.23 -40.49
N SER A 534 24.56 -6.18 -39.15
CA SER A 534 25.57 -6.89 -38.35
C SER A 534 25.48 -8.41 -38.53
N LEU A 535 24.28 -8.99 -38.56
CA LEU A 535 24.09 -10.43 -38.81
C LEU A 535 24.56 -10.86 -40.21
N ALA A 536 24.42 -9.98 -41.20
CA ALA A 536 24.95 -10.21 -42.54
C ALA A 536 26.47 -10.03 -42.63
N GLU A 537 27.06 -9.17 -41.79
CA GLU A 537 28.52 -8.98 -41.68
C GLU A 537 29.21 -10.11 -40.90
N GLU A 538 28.49 -10.77 -39.98
CA GLU A 538 28.98 -11.90 -39.17
C GLU A 538 28.84 -13.29 -39.86
N ASP A 539 28.42 -13.36 -41.13
CA ASP A 539 28.19 -14.61 -41.86
C ASP A 539 27.30 -15.64 -41.12
N ALA A 540 26.40 -15.18 -40.23
CA ALA A 540 25.48 -16.04 -39.48
C ALA A 540 24.27 -16.54 -40.31
N PHE A 541 24.37 -16.47 -41.64
CA PHE A 541 23.36 -17.01 -42.57
C PHE A 541 23.91 -18.15 -43.45
N GLY A 542 24.96 -18.86 -43.00
CA GLY A 542 25.41 -20.05 -43.71
C GLY A 542 26.41 -20.95 -42.97
N MET A 543 25.93 -21.79 -42.04
CA MET A 543 26.06 -23.26 -42.12
C MET A 543 25.14 -23.98 -41.14
#